data_AF-A0A2A4W6M2-F1
#
_entry.id   AF-A0A2A4W6M2-F1
#
_cell.length_a   1.000
_cell.length_b   1.000
_cell.length_c   1.000
_cell.angle_alpha   90.00
_cell.angle_beta   90.00
_cell.angle_gamma   90.00
#
_symmetry.space_group_name_H-M   'P 1'
#
loop_
_entity.id
_entity.type
_entity.pdbx_description
1 polymer ?
#
loop_
_entity_poly.entity_id
_entity_poly.type
_entity_poly.pdbx_seq_one_letter_code
_entity_poly.pdbx_strand_id
1 'polypeptide(L)'
;MKELICRLHVIIKYFGRNEASERFFPVMFIATWFNILLQSIAYITFHYFNHTNASIELSSGLNSESIKIILVGMLFLTVLTLFYIVNDKLIYIRAEEWYLTMPIDKKFALTFITIFLIFGSFFTTLIWAVYLM
;
A
#
# COMPACT_ATOMS: atom_id res chain seq x y z
N MET A 1 -2.00 6.11 14.27
CA MET A 1 -1.87 5.93 12.80
C MET A 1 -0.43 6.06 12.32
N LYS A 2 0.26 7.18 12.55
CA LYS A 2 1.70 7.37 12.19
C LYS A 2 2.60 6.24 12.68
N GLU A 3 2.46 5.83 13.94
CA GLU A 3 3.29 4.77 14.52
C GLU A 3 3.09 3.40 13.85
N LEU A 4 1.87 3.08 13.41
CA LEU A 4 1.59 1.85 12.67
C LEU A 4 2.24 1.88 11.27
N ILE A 5 2.19 3.02 10.59
CA ILE A 5 2.85 3.24 9.29
C ILE A 5 4.37 3.09 9.43
N CYS A 6 4.98 3.69 10.47
CA CYS A 6 6.40 3.55 10.74
C CYS A 6 6.79 2.09 11.05
N ARG A 7 5.98 1.36 11.83
CA ARG A 7 6.22 -0.06 12.10
C ARG A 7 6.15 -0.91 10.83
N LEU A 8 5.15 -0.68 9.97
CA LEU A 8 5.03 -1.35 8.68
C LEU A 8 6.25 -1.07 7.78
N HIS A 9 6.68 0.19 7.72
CA HIS A 9 7.89 0.60 7.00
C HIS A 9 9.13 -0.13 7.50
N VAL A 10 9.32 -0.19 8.82
CA VAL A 10 10.45 -0.87 9.46
C VAL A 10 10.46 -2.38 9.13
N ILE A 11 9.31 -3.05 9.17
CA ILE A 11 9.21 -4.47 8.79
C ILE A 11 9.69 -4.68 7.34
N ILE A 12 9.20 -3.85 6.41
CA ILE A 12 9.54 -3.95 4.98
C ILE A 12 11.02 -3.59 4.73
N LYS A 13 11.55 -2.59 5.45
CA LYS A 13 12.97 -2.23 5.43
C LYS A 13 13.85 -3.42 5.77
N TYR A 14 13.60 -4.07 6.90
CA TYR A 14 14.42 -5.20 7.35
C TYR A 14 14.20 -6.47 6.53
N PHE A 15 13.01 -6.66 5.96
CA PHE A 15 12.79 -7.73 4.98
C PHE A 15 13.65 -7.54 3.73
N GLY A 16 13.69 -6.32 3.19
CA GLY A 16 14.50 -5.98 2.01
C GLY A 16 16.00 -5.95 2.26
N ARG A 17 16.46 -6.16 3.51
CA ARG A 17 17.86 -6.00 3.95
C ARG A 17 18.44 -4.62 3.61
N ASN A 18 17.59 -3.60 3.53
CA ASN A 18 18.02 -2.24 3.24
C ASN A 18 18.75 -1.64 4.44
N GLU A 19 19.73 -0.79 4.16
CA GLU A 19 20.52 -0.16 5.23
C GLU A 19 19.66 0.76 6.11
N ALA A 20 20.18 1.09 7.30
CA ALA A 20 19.48 1.93 8.26
C ALA A 20 19.08 3.31 7.67
N SER A 21 19.88 3.81 6.74
CA SER A 21 19.73 5.07 6.00
C SER A 21 18.69 5.02 4.87
N GLU A 22 18.35 3.83 4.37
CA GLU A 22 17.55 3.66 3.16
C GLU A 22 16.04 3.62 3.46
N ARG A 23 15.47 4.81 3.66
CA ARG A 23 14.03 4.96 3.93
C ARG A 23 13.17 5.02 2.66
N PHE A 24 13.79 5.29 1.51
CA PHE A 24 13.06 5.56 0.27
C PHE A 24 12.44 4.31 -0.36
N PHE A 25 13.18 3.19 -0.42
CA PHE A 25 12.66 1.96 -1.03
C PHE A 25 11.39 1.45 -0.36
N PRO A 26 11.31 1.29 0.98
CA PRO A 26 10.09 0.81 1.62
C PRO A 26 8.92 1.78 1.46
N VAL A 27 9.17 3.10 1.39
CA VAL A 27 8.14 4.10 1.07
C VAL A 27 7.56 3.87 -0.32
N MET A 28 8.42 3.73 -1.33
CA MET A 28 8.00 3.47 -2.71
C MET A 28 7.25 2.15 -2.84
N PHE A 29 7.71 1.11 -2.16
CA PHE A 29 7.07 -0.20 -2.15
C PHE A 29 5.65 -0.13 -1.54
N ILE A 30 5.49 0.45 -0.36
CA ILE A 30 4.19 0.59 0.29
C ILE A 30 3.25 1.46 -0.56
N ALA A 31 3.75 2.57 -1.11
CA ALA A 31 2.95 3.47 -1.94
C ALA A 31 2.45 2.77 -3.21
N THR A 32 3.33 2.02 -3.87
CA THR A 32 2.99 1.27 -5.08
C THR A 32 1.97 0.18 -4.77
N TRP A 33 2.21 -0.62 -3.73
CA TRP A 33 1.28 -1.66 -3.29
C TRP A 33 -0.11 -1.09 -2.98
N PHE A 34 -0.18 -0.01 -2.19
CA PHE A 34 -1.45 0.62 -1.83
C PHE A 34 -2.18 1.18 -3.05
N ASN A 35 -1.44 1.77 -3.99
CA ASN A 35 -2.02 2.32 -5.21
C ASN A 35 -2.59 1.22 -6.12
N ILE A 36 -1.90 0.08 -6.28
CA ILE A 36 -2.42 -1.06 -7.01
C ILE A 36 -3.69 -1.58 -6.34
N LEU A 37 -3.67 -1.77 -5.02
CA LEU A 37 -4.84 -2.24 -4.26
C LEU A 37 -6.04 -1.31 -4.47
N LEU A 38 -5.83 0.01 -4.40
CA LEU A 38 -6.87 1.01 -4.61
C LEU A 38 -7.44 0.96 -6.04
N GLN A 39 -6.57 0.85 -7.04
CA GLN A 39 -6.98 0.72 -8.44
C GLN A 39 -7.81 -0.55 -8.68
N SER A 40 -7.36 -1.69 -8.14
CA SER A 40 -8.09 -2.94 -8.29
C SER A 40 -9.45 -2.90 -7.59
N ILE A 41 -9.53 -2.35 -6.37
CA ILE A 41 -10.82 -2.19 -5.67
C ILE A 41 -11.75 -1.26 -6.46
N ALA A 42 -11.24 -0.14 -6.98
CA ALA A 42 -12.04 0.78 -7.80
C ALA A 42 -12.58 0.08 -9.06
N TYR A 43 -11.77 -0.72 -9.75
CA TYR A 43 -12.19 -1.51 -10.92
C TYR A 43 -13.28 -2.52 -10.57
N ILE A 44 -13.06 -3.33 -9.52
CA ILE A 44 -14.04 -4.32 -9.05
C ILE A 44 -15.36 -3.65 -8.68
N THR A 45 -15.29 -2.54 -7.95
CA THR A 45 -16.47 -1.78 -7.52
C THR A 45 -17.25 -1.27 -8.73
N PHE A 46 -16.57 -0.67 -9.71
CA PHE A 46 -17.17 -0.21 -10.96
C PHE A 46 -17.89 -1.34 -11.70
N HIS A 47 -17.23 -2.49 -11.88
CA HIS A 47 -17.81 -3.62 -12.59
C HIS A 47 -19.01 -4.24 -11.84
N TYR A 48 -18.93 -4.37 -10.52
CA TYR A 48 -20.01 -4.91 -9.70
C TYR A 48 -21.28 -4.02 -9.74
N PHE A 49 -21.12 -2.70 -9.67
CA PHE A 49 -22.26 -1.77 -9.76
C PHE A 49 -22.88 -1.73 -11.15
N ASN A 50 -22.09 -1.80 -12.22
CA ASN A 50 -22.63 -1.87 -13.58
C ASN A 50 -23.43 -3.15 -13.84
N HIS A 51 -23.05 -4.28 -13.21
CA HIS A 51 -23.73 -5.56 -13.41
C HIS A 51 -25.04 -5.70 -12.61
N THR A 52 -25.31 -4.83 -11.64
CA THR A 52 -26.45 -4.92 -10.71
C THR A 52 -27.64 -4.01 -11.08
N ASN A 53 -27.72 -3.52 -12.33
CA ASN A 53 -28.77 -2.59 -12.82
C ASN A 53 -28.89 -1.27 -12.03
N ALA A 54 -28.00 -1.00 -11.08
CA ALA A 54 -27.75 0.35 -10.63
C ALA A 54 -26.95 1.01 -11.75
N SER A 55 -27.64 1.49 -12.78
CA SER A 55 -27.08 2.42 -13.76
C SER A 55 -26.73 3.71 -13.02
N ILE A 56 -25.64 3.68 -12.26
CA ILE A 56 -24.87 4.86 -11.97
C ILE A 56 -24.33 5.23 -13.33
N GLU A 57 -25.12 6.04 -14.02
CA GLU A 57 -24.67 6.90 -15.08
C GLU A 57 -23.52 7.74 -14.51
N LEU A 58 -22.31 7.16 -14.52
CA LEU A 58 -21.07 7.91 -14.61
C LEU A 58 -20.94 8.42 -16.07
N SER A 59 -22.06 8.79 -16.68
CA SER A 59 -22.11 9.51 -17.93
C SER A 59 -21.86 10.98 -17.57
N SER A 60 -20.93 11.59 -18.29
CA SER A 60 -20.69 13.05 -18.36
C SER A 60 -19.75 13.73 -17.35
N GLY A 61 -18.54 13.20 -17.08
CA GLY A 61 -17.52 14.08 -16.49
C GLY A 61 -16.06 13.65 -16.50
N LEU A 62 -15.76 12.39 -16.16
CA LEU A 62 -14.37 11.93 -16.11
C LEU A 62 -14.00 11.17 -17.38
N ASN A 63 -13.25 11.82 -18.26
CA ASN A 63 -12.56 11.14 -19.35
C ASN A 63 -11.57 10.09 -18.77
N SER A 64 -11.29 9.03 -19.52
CA SER A 64 -10.31 7.99 -19.16
C SER A 64 -8.93 8.58 -18.81
N GLU A 65 -8.56 9.70 -19.44
CA GLU A 65 -7.34 10.45 -19.15
C GLU A 65 -7.38 11.12 -17.77
N SER A 66 -8.51 11.72 -17.38
CA SER A 66 -8.69 12.34 -16.07
C SER A 66 -8.57 11.31 -14.95
N ILE A 67 -9.08 10.09 -15.14
CA ILE A 67 -8.93 9.00 -14.17
C ILE A 67 -7.46 8.60 -14.02
N LYS A 68 -6.72 8.46 -15.12
CA LYS A 68 -5.27 8.16 -15.08
C LYS A 68 -4.49 9.24 -14.33
N ILE A 69 -4.77 10.52 -14.60
CA ILE A 69 -4.13 11.64 -13.92
C ILE A 69 -4.42 11.62 -12.42
N ILE A 70 -5.66 11.35 -12.02
CA ILE A 70 -6.05 11.24 -10.61
C ILE A 70 -5.32 10.07 -9.93
N LEU A 71 -5.23 8.91 -10.57
CA LEU A 71 -4.53 7.74 -10.02
C LEU A 71 -3.03 7.99 -9.82
N VAL A 72 -2.39 8.63 -10.81
CA VAL A 72 -0.99 9.05 -10.71
C VAL A 72 -0.81 10.10 -9.61
N GLY A 73 -1.71 11.09 -9.52
CA GLY A 73 -1.71 12.08 -8.45
C GLY A 73 -1.84 11.46 -7.06
N MET A 74 -2.72 10.47 -6.91
CA MET A 74 -2.87 9.70 -5.66
C MET A 74 -1.60 8.92 -5.32
N LEU A 75 -0.90 8.36 -6.30
CA LEU A 75 0.40 7.70 -6.06
C LEU A 75 1.40 8.69 -5.47
N PHE A 76 1.59 9.85 -6.11
CA PHE A 76 2.51 10.88 -5.62
C PHE A 76 2.14 11.38 -4.23
N LEU A 77 0.85 11.64 -3.98
CA LEU A 77 0.35 12.04 -2.66
C LEU A 77 0.62 10.97 -1.60
N THR A 78 0.46 9.69 -1.95
CA THR A 78 0.74 8.57 -1.05
C THR A 78 2.24 8.50 -0.73
N VAL A 79 3.11 8.62 -1.73
CA VAL A 79 4.56 8.67 -1.54
C VAL A 79 4.96 9.83 -0.62
N LEU A 80 4.46 11.04 -0.90
CA LEU A 80 4.76 12.24 -0.09
C LEU A 80 4.30 12.08 1.35
N THR A 81 3.08 11.56 1.55
CA THR A 81 2.51 11.35 2.88
C THR A 81 3.31 10.32 3.67
N LEU A 82 3.63 9.18 3.05
CA LEU A 82 4.47 8.15 3.69
C LEU A 82 5.86 8.69 4.01
N PHE A 83 6.49 9.39 3.07
CA PHE A 83 7.81 10.00 3.26
C PHE A 83 7.81 11.00 4.43
N TYR A 84 6.80 11.86 4.52
CA TYR A 84 6.64 12.79 5.63
C TYR A 84 6.48 12.06 6.97
N ILE A 85 5.66 11.01 7.02
CA ILE A 85 5.40 10.23 8.25
C ILE A 85 6.67 9.51 8.73
N VAL A 86 7.42 8.85 7.84
CA VAL A 86 8.61 8.07 8.22
C VAL A 86 9.82 8.95 8.56
N ASN A 87 9.78 10.23 8.20
CA ASN A 87 10.82 11.20 8.58
C ASN A 87 10.62 11.84 9.95
N ASP A 88 9.51 11.55 10.64
CA ASP A 88 9.36 11.87 12.06
C ASP A 88 10.34 11.01 12.90
N LYS A 89 11.48 11.61 13.27
CA LYS A 89 12.59 10.90 13.92
C LYS A 89 12.17 10.22 15.23
N LEU A 90 11.34 10.87 16.04
CA LEU A 90 10.93 10.34 17.35
C LEU A 90 10.07 9.08 17.18
N ILE A 91 9.10 9.13 16.27
CA ILE A 91 8.22 8.00 16.00
C ILE A 91 8.98 6.87 15.31
N TYR A 92 9.87 7.22 14.37
CA TYR A 92 10.63 6.25 13.60
C TYR A 92 11.61 5.46 14.48
N ILE A 93 12.38 6.13 15.34
CA ILE A 93 13.33 5.48 16.26
C ILE A 93 12.59 4.51 17.17
N ARG A 94 11.44 4.92 17.74
CA ARG A 94 10.62 4.04 18.58
C ARG A 94 10.13 2.80 17.81
N ALA A 95 9.73 2.96 16.55
CA ALA A 95 9.30 1.84 15.72
C ALA A 95 10.47 0.89 15.38
N GLU A 96 11.66 1.43 15.14
CA GLU A 96 12.87 0.67 14.87
C GLU A 96 13.35 -0.09 16.12
N GLU A 97 13.40 0.55 17.28
CA GLU A 97 13.70 -0.07 18.57
C GLU A 97 12.70 -1.19 18.90
N TRP A 98 11.41 -0.96 18.69
CA TRP A 98 10.38 -1.98 18.87
C TRP A 98 10.64 -3.23 18.02
N TYR A 99 11.05 -3.06 16.77
CA TYR A 99 11.36 -4.18 15.89
C TYR A 99 12.69 -4.84 16.25
N LEU A 100 13.71 -4.07 16.62
CA LEU A 100 15.03 -4.57 16.96
C LEU A 100 15.08 -5.34 18.30
N THR A 101 14.30 -4.90 19.30
CA THR A 101 14.23 -5.54 20.62
C THR A 101 13.34 -6.79 20.66
N MET A 102 12.57 -7.05 19.59
CA MET A 102 11.68 -8.20 19.52
C MET A 102 12.46 -9.53 19.42
N PRO A 103 11.99 -10.65 20.00
CA PRO A 103 12.59 -11.97 19.78
C PRO A 103 12.61 -12.36 18.30
N ILE A 104 13.64 -13.09 17.86
CA ILE A 104 13.83 -13.50 16.46
C ILE A 104 12.60 -14.22 15.90
N ASP A 105 12.05 -15.17 16.65
CA ASP A 105 10.87 -15.96 16.24
C ASP A 105 9.65 -15.07 15.95
N LYS A 106 9.45 -14.05 16.79
CA LYS A 106 8.35 -13.09 16.64
C LYS A 106 8.59 -12.15 15.45
N LYS A 107 9.84 -11.71 15.22
CA LYS A 107 10.18 -10.92 14.02
C LYS A 107 9.91 -11.69 12.75
N PHE A 108 10.31 -12.96 12.71
CA PHE A 108 10.09 -13.82 11.56
C PHE A 108 8.61 -14.01 11.28
N ALA A 109 7.81 -14.38 12.28
CA ALA A 109 6.36 -14.54 12.14
C ALA A 109 5.68 -13.24 11.68
N LEU A 110 6.03 -12.10 12.29
CA LEU A 110 5.47 -10.80 11.92
C LEU A 110 5.81 -10.40 10.49
N THR A 111 7.07 -10.59 10.09
CA THR A 111 7.53 -10.31 8.72
C THR A 111 6.81 -11.19 7.72
N PHE A 112 6.70 -12.49 8.02
CA PHE A 112 5.98 -13.45 7.18
C PHE A 112 4.51 -13.07 7.00
N ILE A 113 3.80 -12.76 8.10
CA ILE A 113 2.40 -12.32 8.06
C ILE A 113 2.25 -11.04 7.25
N THR A 114 3.14 -10.06 7.44
CA THR A 114 3.10 -8.78 6.73
C THR A 114 3.25 -8.99 5.22
N ILE A 115 4.23 -9.79 4.82
CA ILE A 115 4.47 -10.13 3.41
C ILE A 115 3.30 -10.90 2.84
N PHE A 116 2.80 -11.90 3.57
CA PHE A 116 1.63 -12.68 3.16
C PHE A 116 0.41 -11.80 2.94
N LEU A 117 0.16 -10.79 3.78
CA LEU A 117 -0.92 -9.84 3.59
C LEU A 117 -0.70 -8.94 2.37
N ILE A 118 0.51 -8.42 2.19
CA ILE A 118 0.86 -7.53 1.06
C ILE A 118 0.73 -8.27 -0.27
N PHE A 119 1.39 -9.43 -0.40
CA PHE A 119 1.34 -10.22 -1.62
C PHE A 119 -0.01 -10.90 -1.80
N GLY A 120 -0.62 -11.41 -0.73
CA GLY A 120 -1.94 -12.02 -0.76
C GLY A 120 -3.00 -11.05 -1.27
N SER A 121 -3.04 -9.84 -0.71
CA SER A 121 -3.97 -8.79 -1.19
C SER A 121 -3.71 -8.42 -2.65
N PHE A 122 -2.45 -8.33 -3.07
CA PHE A 122 -2.09 -8.10 -4.48
C PHE A 122 -2.56 -9.23 -5.39
N PHE A 123 -2.26 -10.50 -5.09
CA PHE A 123 -2.64 -11.62 -5.92
C PHE A 123 -4.15 -11.87 -5.94
N THR A 124 -4.84 -11.71 -4.81
CA THR A 124 -6.30 -11.82 -4.76
C THR A 124 -6.97 -10.75 -5.62
N THR A 125 -6.51 -9.50 -5.51
CA THR A 125 -7.05 -8.41 -6.34
C THR A 125 -6.71 -8.56 -7.81
N LEU A 126 -5.51 -9.06 -8.14
CA LEU A 126 -5.11 -9.38 -9.51
C LEU A 126 -5.97 -10.50 -10.12
N ILE A 127 -6.12 -11.64 -9.43
CA ILE A 127 -6.93 -12.77 -9.89
C ILE A 127 -8.38 -12.33 -10.09
N TRP A 128 -8.92 -11.53 -9.16
CA TRP A 128 -10.29 -11.05 -9.27
C TRP A 128 -10.46 -10.04 -10.41
N ALA A 129 -9.49 -9.14 -10.61
CA ALA A 129 -9.50 -8.23 -11.75
C ALA A 129 -9.46 -8.99 -13.08
N VAL A 130 -8.61 -10.02 -13.20
CA VAL A 130 -8.54 -10.90 -14.39
C VAL A 130 -9.84 -11.67 -14.59
N TYR A 131 -10.49 -12.15 -13.53
CA TYR A 131 -11.78 -12.84 -13.63
C TYR A 131 -12.92 -11.93 -14.12
N LEU A 132 -12.83 -10.63 -13.83
CA LEU A 132 -13.81 -9.62 -14.23
C LEU A 132 -13.46 -8.91 -15.56
N MET A 133 -12.36 -9.28 -16.22
CA MET A 133 -12.02 -8.82 -17.58
C MET A 133 -12.56 -9.81 -18.61
#